data_AF-A0A2E2U930-F1
#
_entry.id   AF-A0A2E2U930-F1
#
_cell.length_a   1.000
_cell.length_b   1.000
_cell.length_c   1.000
_cell.angle_alpha   90.00
_cell.angle_beta   90.00
_cell.angle_gamma   90.00
#
_symmetry.space_group_name_H-M   'P 1'
#
loop_
_entity.id
_entity.type
_entity.pdbx_description
1 polymer ?
#
loop_
_entity_poly.entity_id
_entity_poly.type
_entity_poly.pdbx_seq_one_letter_code
_entity_poly.pdbx_strand_id
1 'polypeptide(L)'
;MDDNGIPEAFYMDQAIIYGKVDRDWESQIARAFEQLNIQLIASSPQAKGRVERLFRTLQDRLIAELGFYNLTTIEEANKFLPGFIERFNKQFGVEAEESEKAYRRNVFGKTDLILCKKERRKIGVGNVFSYESVIWLIDQKKCYRGREVNINTHVDGRQSFDIMGREVHPKPIKTSRKYDYKKRAV
;
A
#
# COMPACT_ATOMS: atom_id res chain seq x y z
N MET A 1 12.21 6.41 -4.94
CA MET A 1 12.81 7.72 -4.60
C MET A 1 12.02 8.26 -3.42
N ASP A 2 12.74 8.71 -2.40
CA ASP A 2 12.20 9.16 -1.11
C ASP A 2 12.52 10.67 -1.05
N ASP A 3 11.82 11.46 -1.88
CA ASP A 3 12.23 12.84 -2.18
C ASP A 3 12.03 13.79 -1.00
N ASN A 4 11.22 13.40 -0.02
CA ASN A 4 10.93 14.19 1.17
C ASN A 4 11.13 13.43 2.49
N GLY A 5 11.25 12.10 2.47
CA GLY A 5 11.36 11.26 3.68
C GLY A 5 10.00 10.77 4.22
N ILE A 6 9.98 10.33 5.47
CA ILE A 6 8.79 9.75 6.13
C ILE A 6 8.06 10.84 6.92
N PRO A 7 6.76 11.06 6.70
CA PRO A 7 6.02 12.07 7.45
C PRO A 7 5.94 11.74 8.94
N GLU A 8 5.87 12.76 9.79
CA GLU A 8 5.61 12.57 11.23
C GLU A 8 4.17 12.17 11.51
N ALA A 9 3.24 12.80 10.80
CA ALA A 9 1.82 12.57 10.96
C ALA A 9 1.11 12.51 9.61
N PHE A 10 -0.02 11.83 9.58
CA PHE A 10 -0.90 11.75 8.44
C PHE A 10 -2.32 12.11 8.85
N TYR A 11 -2.82 13.21 8.28
CA TYR A 11 -4.17 13.71 8.56
C TYR A 11 -5.19 13.00 7.70
N MET A 12 -6.22 12.46 8.35
CA MET A 12 -7.23 11.67 7.69
C MET A 12 -8.61 12.16 8.10
N ASP A 13 -9.53 12.17 7.13
CA ASP A 13 -10.94 12.06 7.47
C ASP A 13 -11.17 10.65 8.02
N GLN A 14 -12.12 10.46 8.93
CA GLN A 14 -12.37 9.20 9.66
C GLN A 14 -12.93 8.09 8.74
N ALA A 15 -12.20 7.77 7.67
CA ALA A 15 -12.56 6.85 6.64
C ALA A 15 -12.28 5.42 7.09
N ILE A 16 -13.28 4.56 6.86
CA ILE A 16 -13.32 3.15 7.28
C ILE A 16 -12.12 2.32 6.77
N ILE A 17 -11.46 2.78 5.70
CA ILE A 17 -10.32 2.12 5.06
C ILE A 17 -9.05 2.03 5.94
N TYR A 18 -8.96 2.82 7.01
CA TYR A 18 -7.81 2.78 7.93
C TYR A 18 -8.06 1.93 9.19
N GLY A 19 -9.28 1.41 9.36
CA GLY A 19 -9.69 0.59 10.50
C GLY A 19 -10.78 1.27 11.33
N LYS A 20 -11.78 0.50 11.74
CA LYS A 20 -12.67 0.90 12.84
C LYS A 20 -12.03 0.39 14.13
N VAL A 21 -12.15 1.16 15.21
CA VAL A 21 -11.79 0.75 16.58
C VAL A 21 -12.46 -0.59 16.97
N ASP A 22 -13.61 -0.91 16.35
CA ASP A 22 -14.42 -2.10 16.62
C ASP A 22 -14.18 -3.32 15.69
N ARG A 23 -13.10 -3.36 14.88
CA ARG A 23 -12.82 -4.52 14.02
C ARG A 23 -11.43 -5.09 14.24
N ASP A 24 -11.41 -6.41 14.48
CA ASP A 24 -10.25 -7.28 14.77
C ASP A 24 -9.26 -7.43 13.58
N TRP A 25 -9.40 -6.63 12.51
CA TRP A 25 -8.49 -6.63 11.38
C TRP A 25 -7.84 -5.25 11.25
N GLU A 26 -6.54 -5.21 11.47
CA GLU A 26 -5.71 -4.05 11.20
C GLU A 26 -5.64 -3.82 9.68
N SER A 27 -5.90 -2.60 9.21
CA SER A 27 -5.76 -2.27 7.79
C SER A 27 -4.29 -2.35 7.37
N GLN A 28 -4.01 -2.70 6.11
CA GLN A 28 -2.62 -2.76 5.60
C GLN A 28 -1.90 -1.41 5.74
N ILE A 29 -2.66 -0.31 5.65
CA ILE A 29 -2.11 1.04 5.79
C ILE A 29 -1.85 1.36 7.27
N ALA A 30 -2.79 1.07 8.18
CA ALA A 30 -2.58 1.25 9.62
C ALA A 30 -1.33 0.48 10.10
N ARG A 31 -1.21 -0.80 9.72
CA ARG A 31 -0.03 -1.63 9.98
C ARG A 31 1.26 -0.96 9.50
N ALA A 32 1.25 -0.43 8.28
CA ALA A 32 2.43 0.18 7.71
C ALA A 32 2.79 1.51 8.40
N PHE A 33 1.79 2.31 8.76
CA PHE A 33 1.98 3.58 9.46
C PHE A 33 2.47 3.37 10.89
N GLU A 34 1.96 2.37 11.61
CA GLU A 34 2.48 1.98 12.91
C GLU A 34 3.96 1.57 12.83
N GLN A 35 4.32 0.76 11.83
CA GLN A 35 5.72 0.36 11.60
C GLN A 35 6.66 1.51 11.25
N LEU A 36 6.15 2.56 10.60
CA LEU A 36 6.90 3.79 10.28
C LEU A 36 6.79 4.84 11.40
N ASN A 37 6.09 4.53 12.49
CA ASN A 37 5.77 5.45 13.57
C ASN A 37 5.19 6.77 13.03
N ILE A 38 4.19 6.67 12.15
CA ILE A 38 3.44 7.80 11.59
C ILE A 38 2.16 7.97 12.41
N GLN A 39 1.97 9.16 12.97
CA GLN A 39 0.78 9.44 13.77
C GLN A 39 -0.43 9.68 12.87
N LEU A 40 -1.49 8.87 13.03
CA LEU A 40 -2.77 9.13 12.39
C LEU A 40 -3.54 10.20 13.18
N ILE A 41 -3.84 11.32 12.54
CA ILE A 41 -4.58 12.43 13.15
C ILE A 41 -5.93 12.59 12.46
N ALA A 42 -7.01 12.57 13.24
CA ALA A 42 -8.33 12.89 12.73
C ALA A 42 -8.42 14.39 12.37
N SER A 43 -8.80 14.68 11.14
CA SER A 43 -8.96 16.06 10.68
C SER A 43 -10.04 16.81 11.46
N SER A 44 -9.80 18.10 11.74
CA SER A 44 -10.80 18.97 12.34
C SER A 44 -11.84 19.44 11.30
N PRO A 45 -13.08 19.77 11.70
CA PRO A 45 -14.07 20.33 10.79
C PRO A 45 -13.57 21.58 10.04
N GLN A 46 -12.76 22.40 10.70
CA GLN A 46 -12.15 23.60 10.11
C GLN A 46 -11.13 23.23 9.02
N ALA A 47 -10.26 22.26 9.28
CA ALA A 47 -9.29 21.78 8.29
C ALA A 47 -9.99 21.18 7.08
N LYS A 48 -11.00 20.33 7.32
CA LYS A 48 -11.82 19.72 6.27
C LYS A 48 -12.50 20.75 5.39
N GLY A 49 -13.15 21.76 5.99
CA GLY A 49 -13.79 22.84 5.24
C GLY A 49 -12.82 23.68 4.40
N ARG A 50 -11.56 23.85 4.82
CA ARG A 50 -10.52 24.50 4.01
C ARG A 50 -10.14 23.65 2.80
N VAL A 51 -9.89 22.35 3.01
CA VAL A 51 -9.53 21.40 1.94
C VAL A 51 -10.66 21.29 0.91
N GLU A 52 -11.91 21.16 1.35
CA GLU A 52 -13.07 21.04 0.46
C GLU A 52 -13.24 22.28 -0.45
N ARG A 53 -13.04 23.49 0.10
CA ARG A 53 -13.08 24.72 -0.71
C ARG A 53 -11.97 24.77 -1.74
N LEU A 54 -10.74 24.41 -1.33
CA LEU A 54 -9.59 24.36 -2.23
C LEU A 54 -9.82 23.35 -3.36
N PHE A 55 -10.31 22.15 -3.04
CA PHE A 55 -10.58 21.10 -4.02
C PHE A 55 -11.70 21.46 -4.96
N ARG A 56 -12.75 22.15 -4.51
CA ARG A 56 -13.77 22.68 -5.41
C ARG A 56 -13.17 23.64 -6.45
N THR A 57 -12.37 24.62 -6.00
CA THR A 57 -11.70 25.55 -6.91
C THR A 57 -10.72 24.85 -7.86
N LEU A 58 -9.99 23.85 -7.37
CA LEU A 58 -9.08 23.04 -8.19
C LEU A 58 -9.84 22.27 -9.27
N GLN A 59 -10.90 21.56 -8.90
CA GLN A 59 -11.68 20.73 -9.82
C GLN A 59 -12.39 21.58 -10.89
N ASP A 60 -13.03 22.68 -10.49
CA ASP A 60 -13.70 23.59 -11.41
C ASP A 60 -12.72 24.14 -12.46
N ARG A 61 -11.54 24.57 -12.03
CA ARG A 61 -10.52 25.15 -12.92
C ARG A 61 -9.81 24.11 -13.78
N LEU A 62 -9.46 22.97 -13.20
CA LEU A 62 -8.79 21.91 -13.93
C LEU A 62 -9.65 21.47 -15.12
N ILE A 63 -10.95 21.23 -14.90
CA ILE A 63 -11.88 20.84 -15.97
C ILE A 63 -11.98 21.94 -17.03
N ALA A 64 -12.09 23.21 -16.63
CA ALA A 64 -12.17 24.33 -17.55
C ALA A 64 -10.88 24.50 -18.39
N GLU A 65 -9.70 24.37 -17.79
CA GLU A 65 -8.42 24.49 -18.51
C GLU A 65 -8.17 23.29 -19.44
N LEU A 66 -8.48 22.06 -19.01
CA LEU A 66 -8.41 20.89 -19.89
C LEU A 66 -9.30 21.10 -21.14
N GLY A 67 -10.51 21.62 -20.96
CA GLY A 67 -11.41 21.98 -22.06
C GLY A 67 -10.89 23.11 -22.94
N PHE A 68 -10.33 24.17 -22.34
CA PHE A 68 -9.75 25.30 -23.06
C PHE A 68 -8.59 24.88 -23.98
N TYR A 69 -7.75 23.95 -23.53
CA TYR A 69 -6.64 23.40 -24.31
C TYR A 69 -7.03 22.18 -25.18
N ASN A 70 -8.31 21.80 -25.21
CA ASN A 70 -8.83 20.63 -25.94
C ASN A 70 -8.09 19.32 -25.61
N LEU A 71 -7.70 19.12 -24.35
CA LEU A 71 -7.01 17.91 -23.90
C LEU A 71 -8.04 16.81 -23.69
N THR A 72 -7.92 15.72 -24.44
CA THR A 72 -8.94 14.65 -24.47
C THR A 72 -8.40 13.28 -24.06
N THR A 73 -7.09 13.16 -23.90
CA THR A 73 -6.42 11.91 -23.51
C THR A 73 -5.82 11.99 -22.10
N ILE A 74 -5.68 10.84 -21.45
CA ILE A 74 -5.05 10.72 -20.13
C ILE A 74 -3.57 11.13 -20.20
N GLU A 75 -2.90 10.78 -21.29
CA GLU A 75 -1.49 11.09 -21.54
C GLU A 75 -1.27 12.61 -21.65
N GLU A 76 -2.14 13.32 -22.36
CA GLU A 76 -2.11 14.78 -22.46
C GLU A 76 -2.38 15.45 -21.11
N ALA A 77 -3.40 14.98 -20.39
CA ALA A 77 -3.73 15.49 -19.06
C ALA A 77 -2.55 15.30 -18.09
N ASN A 78 -1.92 14.12 -18.08
CA ASN A 78 -0.75 13.83 -17.25
C ASN A 78 0.46 14.72 -17.58
N LYS A 79 0.66 15.09 -18.85
CA LYS A 79 1.71 16.05 -19.25
C LYS A 79 1.37 17.48 -18.82
N PHE A 80 0.10 17.85 -18.83
CA PHE A 80 -0.39 19.18 -18.47
C PHE A 80 -0.38 19.44 -16.95
N LEU A 81 -0.72 18.43 -16.15
CA LEU A 81 -0.96 18.55 -14.71
C LEU A 81 0.21 19.20 -13.92
N PRO A 82 1.49 18.85 -14.12
CA PRO A 82 2.59 19.45 -13.35
C PRO A 82 2.63 20.99 -13.47
N GLY A 83 2.53 21.50 -14.70
CA GLY A 83 2.53 22.94 -14.95
C GLY A 83 1.24 23.62 -14.47
N PHE A 84 0.10 22.93 -14.54
CA PHE A 84 -1.15 23.42 -13.95
C PHE A 84 -1.05 23.56 -12.43
N ILE A 85 -0.53 22.55 -11.73
CA ILE A 85 -0.36 22.56 -10.27
C ILE A 85 0.55 23.71 -9.84
N GLU A 86 1.64 23.97 -10.57
CA GLU A 86 2.53 25.10 -10.27
C GLU A 86 1.80 26.45 -10.38
N ARG A 87 1.08 26.69 -11.48
CA ARG A 87 0.29 27.93 -11.66
C ARG A 87 -0.82 28.05 -10.63
N PHE A 88 -1.51 26.95 -10.35
CA PHE A 88 -2.59 26.89 -9.37
C PHE A 88 -2.06 27.24 -7.97
N ASN A 89 -0.97 26.62 -7.53
CA ASN A 89 -0.35 26.89 -6.23
C ASN A 89 0.19 28.32 -6.14
N LYS A 90 0.70 28.90 -7.24
CA LYS A 90 1.12 30.31 -7.26
C LYS A 90 -0.05 31.28 -7.07
N GLN A 91 -1.24 30.94 -7.56
CA GLN A 91 -2.43 31.79 -7.49
C GLN A 91 -3.26 31.59 -6.22
N PHE A 92 -3.38 30.34 -5.74
CA PHE A 92 -4.29 29.95 -4.65
C PHE A 92 -3.59 29.36 -3.44
N GLY A 93 -2.29 29.07 -3.56
CA GLY A 93 -1.50 28.60 -2.44
C GLY A 93 -1.45 29.65 -1.34
N VAL A 94 -1.53 29.17 -0.10
CA VAL A 94 -1.31 29.98 1.09
C VAL A 94 0.02 29.56 1.66
N GLU A 95 0.89 30.51 1.96
CA GLU A 95 2.16 30.21 2.62
C GLU A 95 1.89 29.58 3.99
N ALA A 96 2.65 28.53 4.29
CA ALA A 96 2.55 27.88 5.58
C ALA A 96 3.06 28.83 6.66
N GLU A 97 2.37 28.85 7.81
CA GLU A 97 2.80 29.61 8.98
C GLU A 97 4.17 29.13 9.48
N GLU A 98 4.39 27.81 9.43
CA GLU A 98 5.68 27.17 9.68
C GLU A 98 6.23 26.60 8.36
N SER A 99 7.44 27.04 7.98
CA SER A 99 8.09 26.60 6.74
C SER A 99 8.84 25.27 6.88
N GLU A 100 8.96 24.76 8.10
CA GLU A 100 9.72 23.56 8.40
C GLU A 100 8.97 22.31 7.92
N LYS A 101 9.69 21.41 7.25
CA LYS A 101 9.10 20.16 6.74
C LYS A 101 8.99 19.15 7.88
N ALA A 102 7.77 18.75 8.23
CA ALA A 102 7.50 17.66 9.18
C ALA A 102 7.73 16.26 8.57
N TYR A 103 8.89 16.07 7.95
CA TYR A 103 9.34 14.79 7.40
C TYR A 103 10.67 14.39 8.01
N ARG A 104 10.76 13.13 8.42
CA ARG A 104 11.94 12.53 9.04
C ARG A 104 12.71 11.69 8.04
N ARG A 105 14.02 11.58 8.26
CA ARG A 105 14.86 10.62 7.53
C ARG A 105 14.37 9.20 7.81
N ASN A 106 14.39 8.35 6.78
CA ASN A 106 14.09 6.95 6.95
C ASN A 106 15.14 6.24 7.81
N VAL A 107 14.73 5.86 9.02
CA VAL A 107 15.51 5.04 9.98
C VAL A 107 14.92 3.63 10.17
N PHE A 108 13.81 3.32 9.50
CA PHE A 108 13.05 2.07 9.66
C PHE A 108 13.50 0.98 8.66
N GLY A 109 14.45 1.31 7.78
CA GLY A 109 15.06 0.39 6.85
C GLY A 109 14.29 0.29 5.53
N LYS A 110 13.93 -0.93 5.13
CA LYS A 110 13.33 -1.22 3.82
C LYS A 110 11.85 -0.86 3.80
N THR A 111 11.55 0.38 3.42
CA THR A 111 10.17 0.90 3.33
C THR A 111 9.30 0.09 2.36
N ASP A 112 9.89 -0.51 1.32
CA ASP A 112 9.18 -1.36 0.36
C ASP A 112 8.61 -2.64 0.99
N LEU A 113 9.21 -3.15 2.08
CA LEU A 113 8.70 -4.26 2.87
C LEU A 113 7.70 -3.82 3.94
N ILE A 114 7.64 -2.52 4.24
CA ILE A 114 6.68 -1.96 5.19
C ILE A 114 5.40 -1.56 4.44
N LEU A 115 5.53 -0.80 3.35
CA LEU A 115 4.48 -0.34 2.44
C LEU A 115 4.11 -1.39 1.37
N CYS A 116 4.02 -2.66 1.75
CA CYS A 116 3.53 -3.74 0.88
C CYS A 116 2.21 -4.32 1.42
N LYS A 117 1.46 -5.01 0.57
CA LYS A 117 0.35 -5.84 1.02
C LYS A 117 0.93 -7.10 1.68
N LYS A 118 0.57 -7.38 2.93
CA LYS A 118 1.01 -8.58 3.64
C LYS A 118 -0.12 -9.58 3.83
N GLU A 119 0.07 -10.78 3.32
CA GLU A 119 -0.83 -11.92 3.54
C GLU A 119 -0.09 -13.02 4.32
N ARG A 120 -0.76 -13.65 5.29
CA ARG A 120 -0.18 -14.73 6.09
C ARG A 120 -0.74 -16.08 5.65
N ARG A 121 0.14 -17.07 5.49
CA ARG A 121 -0.26 -18.47 5.25
C ARG A 121 0.44 -19.39 6.25
N LYS A 122 -0.31 -20.36 6.79
CA LYS A 122 0.26 -21.42 7.63
C LYS A 122 1.07 -22.39 6.79
N ILE A 123 2.24 -22.75 7.29
CA ILE A 123 3.14 -23.72 6.66
C ILE A 123 2.76 -25.12 7.12
N GLY A 124 2.45 -25.99 6.15
CA GLY A 124 2.03 -27.37 6.34
C GLY A 124 3.18 -28.36 6.50
N VAL A 125 2.81 -29.64 6.44
CA VAL A 125 3.77 -30.76 6.42
C VAL A 125 4.63 -30.69 5.17
N GLY A 126 5.94 -30.93 5.29
CA GLY A 126 6.86 -30.86 4.14
C GLY A 126 7.22 -29.44 3.73
N ASN A 127 7.03 -28.45 4.61
CA ASN A 127 7.38 -27.04 4.36
C ASN A 127 6.67 -26.43 3.14
N VAL A 128 5.43 -26.85 2.89
CA VAL A 128 4.61 -26.31 1.81
C VAL A 128 3.50 -25.39 2.30
N PHE A 129 3.07 -24.46 1.45
CA PHE A 129 1.89 -23.64 1.67
C PHE A 129 1.16 -23.40 0.34
N SER A 130 -0.12 -23.04 0.40
CA SER A 130 -0.92 -22.73 -0.79
C SER A 130 -1.16 -21.23 -0.88
N TYR A 131 -0.96 -20.68 -2.08
CA TYR A 131 -1.22 -19.28 -2.39
C TYR A 131 -1.59 -19.14 -3.87
N GLU A 132 -2.64 -18.37 -4.18
CA GLU A 132 -3.15 -18.15 -5.54
C GLU A 132 -3.36 -19.45 -6.33
N SER A 133 -3.93 -20.48 -5.69
CA SER A 133 -4.14 -21.82 -6.27
C SER A 133 -2.86 -22.57 -6.67
N VAL A 134 -1.69 -22.10 -6.25
CA VAL A 134 -0.39 -22.75 -6.44
C VAL A 134 0.14 -23.24 -5.10
N ILE A 135 0.75 -24.42 -5.09
CA ILE A 135 1.46 -24.94 -3.92
C ILE A 135 2.92 -24.50 -4.01
N TRP A 136 3.43 -23.92 -2.95
CA TRP A 136 4.78 -23.39 -2.83
C TRP A 136 5.58 -24.23 -1.85
N LEU A 137 6.83 -24.57 -2.21
CA LEU A 137 7.78 -25.32 -1.40
C LEU A 137 8.84 -24.40 -0.81
N ILE A 138 9.04 -24.43 0.51
CA ILE A 138 10.22 -23.83 1.14
C ILE A 138 11.32 -24.90 1.20
N ASP A 139 12.24 -24.83 0.24
CA ASP A 139 13.33 -25.77 0.02
C ASP A 139 14.49 -25.53 1.02
N GLN A 140 14.20 -25.74 2.31
CA GLN A 140 15.16 -25.59 3.40
C GLN A 140 15.13 -26.82 4.33
N LYS A 141 16.29 -27.18 4.88
CA LYS A 141 16.42 -28.32 5.83
C LYS A 141 15.64 -28.10 7.13
N LYS A 142 15.44 -26.84 7.54
CA LYS A 142 14.74 -26.50 8.77
C LYS A 142 13.24 -26.76 8.62
N CYS A 143 12.63 -27.40 9.61
CA CYS A 143 11.18 -27.57 9.66
C CYS A 143 10.50 -26.26 10.09
N TYR A 144 9.59 -25.75 9.25
CA TYR A 144 8.76 -24.57 9.52
C TYR A 144 7.29 -24.93 9.73
N ARG A 145 6.94 -26.21 9.85
CA ARG A 145 5.57 -26.68 10.09
C ARG A 145 4.94 -25.94 11.27
N GLY A 146 3.71 -25.45 11.07
CA GLY A 146 2.94 -24.73 12.08
C GLY A 146 3.34 -23.27 12.27
N ARG A 147 4.43 -22.80 11.63
CA ARG A 147 4.76 -21.38 11.51
C ARG A 147 3.97 -20.75 10.37
N GLU A 148 4.05 -19.43 10.28
CA GLU A 148 3.43 -18.65 9.21
C GLU A 148 4.51 -18.09 8.29
N VAL A 149 4.21 -18.11 6.99
CA VAL A 149 4.95 -17.36 5.97
C VAL A 149 4.16 -16.10 5.64
N ASN A 150 4.87 -14.98 5.58
CA ASN A 150 4.38 -13.72 5.05
C ASN A 150 4.60 -13.69 3.55
N ILE A 151 3.58 -13.25 2.82
CA ILE A 151 3.59 -13.02 1.39
C ILE A 151 3.46 -11.52 1.21
N ASN A 152 4.51 -10.89 0.69
CA ASN A 152 4.65 -9.46 0.57
C ASN A 152 4.49 -9.07 -0.89
N THR A 153 3.32 -8.53 -1.26
CA THR A 153 3.09 -7.98 -2.60
C THR A 153 3.44 -6.50 -2.60
N HIS A 154 4.51 -6.16 -3.30
CA HIS A 154 5.04 -4.81 -3.43
C HIS A 154 4.23 -3.98 -4.44
N VAL A 155 4.38 -2.65 -4.40
CA VAL A 155 3.64 -1.71 -5.25
C VAL A 155 3.93 -1.90 -6.74
N ASP A 156 5.13 -2.34 -7.08
CA ASP A 156 5.56 -2.70 -8.44
C ASP A 156 5.00 -4.07 -8.92
N GLY A 157 4.23 -4.77 -8.07
CA GLY A 157 3.69 -6.09 -8.35
C GLY A 157 4.64 -7.25 -8.03
N ARG A 158 5.89 -6.98 -7.62
CA ARG A 158 6.83 -8.02 -7.19
C ARG A 158 6.32 -8.70 -5.92
N GLN A 159 6.62 -9.99 -5.77
CA GLN A 159 6.35 -10.73 -4.54
C GLN A 159 7.66 -11.10 -3.83
N SER A 160 7.67 -10.94 -2.51
CA SER A 160 8.71 -11.47 -1.63
C SER A 160 8.08 -12.28 -0.50
N PHE A 161 8.85 -13.17 0.11
CA PHE A 161 8.36 -14.06 1.15
C PHE A 161 9.29 -14.00 2.35
N ASP A 162 8.73 -13.95 3.55
CA ASP A 162 9.52 -13.99 4.78
C ASP A 162 8.88 -14.87 5.85
N ILE A 163 9.71 -15.44 6.71
CA ILE A 163 9.30 -16.20 7.89
C ILE A 163 9.97 -15.54 9.10
N MET A 164 9.16 -14.96 9.98
CA MET A 164 9.66 -14.22 11.16
C MET A 164 10.68 -13.13 10.77
N GLY A 165 10.42 -12.40 9.68
CA GLY A 165 11.30 -11.33 9.19
C GLY A 165 12.54 -11.81 8.43
N ARG A 166 12.74 -13.12 8.25
CA ARG A 166 13.83 -13.67 7.43
C ARG A 166 13.32 -14.05 6.06
N GLU A 167 13.93 -13.48 5.03
CA GLU A 167 13.57 -13.75 3.65
C GLU A 167 13.74 -15.23 3.28
N VAL A 168 12.79 -15.75 2.50
CA VAL A 168 12.81 -17.10 1.95
C VAL A 168 12.43 -17.07 0.47
N HIS A 169 12.91 -18.06 -0.28
CA HIS A 169 12.66 -18.17 -1.73
C HIS A 169 11.92 -19.48 -2.03
N PRO A 170 10.61 -19.54 -1.75
CA PRO A 170 9.83 -20.71 -2.04
C PRO A 170 9.66 -20.91 -3.55
N LYS A 171 9.56 -22.16 -3.98
CA LYS A 171 9.41 -22.53 -5.40
C LYS A 171 8.00 -23.08 -5.66
N PRO A 172 7.33 -22.72 -6.76
CA PRO A 172 6.04 -23.30 -7.10
C PRO A 172 6.21 -24.78 -7.48
N ILE A 173 5.41 -25.65 -6.90
CA ILE A 173 5.31 -27.06 -7.28
C ILE A 173 4.11 -27.23 -8.21
N LYS A 174 4.33 -27.87 -9.36
CA LYS A 174 3.24 -28.35 -10.20
C LYS A 174 2.62 -29.58 -9.54
N THR A 175 1.43 -29.44 -8.97
CA THR A 175 0.62 -30.61 -8.62
C THR A 175 0.08 -31.21 -9.92
N SER A 176 0.54 -32.40 -10.29
CA SER A 176 -0.27 -33.25 -11.18
C SER A 176 -1.43 -33.79 -10.34
N ARG A 177 -2.66 -33.33 -10.58
CA ARG A 177 -3.84 -34.02 -10.04
C ARG A 177 -3.91 -35.40 -10.68
N LYS A 178 -3.34 -36.43 -10.05
CA LYS A 178 -3.69 -37.81 -10.35
C LYS A 178 -5.03 -38.09 -9.67
N TYR A 179 -6.13 -37.88 -10.38
CA TYR A 179 -7.42 -38.46 -10.00
C TYR A 179 -7.34 -39.96 -10.25
N ASP A 180 -6.87 -40.74 -9.28
CA ASP A 180 -7.00 -42.19 -9.31
C ASP A 180 -8.36 -42.56 -8.70
N TYR A 181 -9.41 -42.54 -9.54
CA TYR A 181 -10.72 -43.09 -9.19
C TYR A 181 -10.60 -44.61 -9.11
N LYS A 182 -10.08 -45.14 -7.99
CA LYS A 182 -10.32 -46.55 -7.66
C LYS A 182 -11.77 -46.69 -7.21
N LYS A 183 -12.66 -47.00 -8.15
CA LYS A 183 -13.97 -47.61 -7.87
C LYS A 183 -13.72 -48.82 -6.96
N ARG A 184 -14.07 -48.70 -5.68
CA ARG A 184 -14.32 -49.87 -4.84
C ARG A 184 -15.64 -50.47 -5.33
N ALA A 185 -15.57 -51.62 -5.99
CA ALA A 185 -16.71 -52.48 -6.15
C ALA A 185 -16.98 -53.15 -4.79
N VAL A 186 -18.17 -52.92 -4.25
CA VAL A 186 -18.87 -53.82 -3.33
C VAL A 186 -20.32 -53.83 -3.78
#